data_AF-A0AAJ2RFD8-F1
#
_entry.id   AF-A0AAJ2RFD8-F1
#
_cell.length_a   1.000
_cell.length_b   1.000
_cell.length_c   1.000
_cell.angle_alpha   90.00
_cell.angle_beta   90.00
_cell.angle_gamma   90.00
#
_symmetry.space_group_name_H-M   'P 1'
#
loop_
_entity.id
_entity.type
_entity.pdbx_description
1 polymer ?
#
loop_
_entity_poly.entity_id
_entity_poly.type
_entity_poly.pdbx_seq_one_letter_code
_entity_poly.pdbx_strand_id
1 'polypeptide(L)'
;MAILHPQECYLLERYTSVDYYRRRWEAYNAFVEHCEQQVELFMHNLPADLRRRPAWEQIDIIWQNRVLPNIRGTLSGLADSYIERQHNDPNAYITGGGVRSDNKGLTDYWPERWMSPSALQQYSDLF
;
A
#
# COMPACT_ATOMS: atom_id res chain seq x y z
N MET A 1 -35.34 4.18 17.08
CA MET A 1 -34.75 4.14 15.73
C MET A 1 -34.43 5.56 15.34
N ALA A 2 -33.17 5.87 15.06
CA ALA A 2 -32.81 7.14 14.43
C ALA A 2 -33.14 7.04 12.94
N ILE A 3 -33.73 8.10 12.38
CA ILE A 3 -33.94 8.21 10.93
C ILE A 3 -32.64 8.76 10.36
N LEU A 4 -31.97 7.99 9.49
CA LEU A 4 -30.79 8.47 8.79
C LEU A 4 -31.19 9.52 7.75
N HIS A 5 -30.42 10.60 7.69
CA HIS A 5 -30.58 11.61 6.66
C HIS A 5 -30.17 11.02 5.29
N PRO A 6 -30.85 11.35 4.17
CA PRO A 6 -30.51 10.79 2.86
C PRO A 6 -29.04 10.94 2.44
N GLN A 7 -28.37 12.02 2.88
CA GLN A 7 -26.94 12.21 2.62
C GLN A 7 -26.06 11.22 3.40
N GLU A 8 -26.46 10.83 4.61
CA GLU A 8 -25.75 9.82 5.40
C GLU A 8 -25.87 8.45 4.75
N CYS A 9 -27.07 8.09 4.28
CA CYS A 9 -27.28 6.87 3.50
C CYS A 9 -26.40 6.85 2.24
N TYR A 10 -26.37 7.95 1.48
CA TYR A 10 -25.55 8.06 0.28
C TYR A 10 -24.06 7.84 0.56
N LEU A 11 -23.52 8.46 1.62
CA LEU A 11 -22.11 8.30 1.99
C LEU A 11 -21.81 6.87 2.43
N LEU A 12 -22.67 6.27 3.25
CA LEU A 12 -22.53 4.88 3.68
C LEU A 12 -22.55 3.96 2.46
N GLU A 13 -23.54 4.04 1.59
CA GLU A 13 -23.63 3.21 0.39
C GLU A 13 -22.39 3.34 -0.50
N ARG A 14 -21.89 4.57 -0.69
CA ARG A 14 -20.70 4.83 -1.52
C ARG A 14 -19.44 4.20 -0.93
N TYR A 15 -19.12 4.49 0.33
CA TYR A 15 -17.87 4.10 0.98
C TYR A 15 -17.92 2.72 1.65
N THR A 16 -19.09 2.09 1.69
CA THR A 16 -19.26 0.70 2.16
C THR A 16 -19.74 -0.24 1.06
N SER A 17 -19.69 0.17 -0.21
CA SER A 17 -20.00 -0.71 -1.34
C SER A 17 -18.91 -1.77 -1.54
N VAL A 18 -19.29 -2.94 -2.06
CA VAL A 18 -18.34 -3.97 -2.51
C VAL A 18 -17.37 -3.40 -3.56
N ASP A 19 -17.89 -2.55 -4.46
CA ASP A 19 -17.08 -1.88 -5.49
C ASP A 19 -16.02 -0.95 -4.90
N TYR A 20 -16.34 -0.20 -3.84
CA TYR A 20 -15.37 0.63 -3.14
C TYR A 20 -14.22 -0.21 -2.55
N TYR A 21 -14.54 -1.32 -1.89
CA TYR A 21 -13.54 -2.24 -1.33
C TYR A 21 -12.66 -2.87 -2.40
N ARG A 22 -13.25 -3.28 -3.52
CA ARG A 22 -12.52 -3.79 -4.69
C ARG A 22 -11.50 -2.76 -5.19
N ARG A 23 -11.95 -1.53 -5.49
CA ARG A 23 -11.07 -0.48 -6.03
C ARG A 23 -9.93 -0.14 -5.07
N ARG A 24 -10.21 -0.12 -3.77
CA ARG A 24 -9.20 0.10 -2.73
C ARG A 24 -8.13 -1.00 -2.73
N TRP A 25 -8.55 -2.26 -2.79
CA TRP A 25 -7.63 -3.39 -2.87
C TRP A 25 -6.83 -3.38 -4.18
N GLU A 26 -7.47 -3.21 -5.34
CA GLU A 26 -6.82 -3.16 -6.66
C GLU A 26 -5.78 -2.03 -6.75
N ALA A 27 -6.12 -0.83 -6.28
CA ALA A 27 -5.18 0.29 -6.28
C ALA A 27 -3.95 0.01 -5.41
N TYR A 28 -4.16 -0.52 -4.20
CA TYR A 28 -3.07 -0.84 -3.30
C TYR A 28 -2.25 -2.05 -3.80
N ASN A 29 -2.88 -3.01 -4.47
CA ASN A 29 -2.18 -4.12 -5.13
C ASN A 29 -1.23 -3.61 -6.21
N ALA A 30 -1.71 -2.73 -7.10
CA ALA A 30 -0.89 -2.11 -8.13
C ALA A 30 0.29 -1.32 -7.54
N PHE A 31 0.08 -0.63 -6.42
CA PHE A 31 1.14 0.05 -5.67
C PHE A 31 2.21 -0.93 -5.16
N VAL A 32 1.80 -2.03 -4.52
CA VAL A 32 2.72 -3.05 -3.99
C VAL A 32 3.49 -3.74 -5.13
N GLU A 33 2.81 -4.15 -6.21
CA GLU A 33 3.44 -4.77 -7.37
C GLU A 33 4.50 -3.85 -7.99
N HIS A 34 4.20 -2.56 -8.13
CA HIS A 34 5.16 -1.58 -8.61
C HIS A 34 6.40 -1.50 -7.69
N CYS A 35 6.19 -1.42 -6.37
CA CYS A 35 7.28 -1.39 -5.40
C CYS A 35 8.16 -2.65 -5.46
N GLU A 36 7.55 -3.82 -5.57
CA GLU A 36 8.26 -5.10 -5.67
C GLU A 36 9.12 -5.16 -6.94
N GLN A 37 8.55 -4.79 -8.09
CA GLN A 37 9.27 -4.73 -9.36
C GLN A 37 10.47 -3.78 -9.29
N GLN A 38 10.30 -2.61 -8.68
CA GLN A 38 11.41 -1.67 -8.53
C GLN A 38 12.51 -2.25 -7.63
N VAL A 39 12.16 -2.86 -6.50
CA VAL A 39 13.15 -3.50 -5.62
C VAL A 39 13.90 -4.61 -6.36
N GLU A 40 13.22 -5.43 -7.15
CA GLU A 40 13.85 -6.47 -7.97
C GLU A 40 14.83 -5.87 -9.00
N LEU A 41 14.42 -4.81 -9.71
CA LEU A 41 15.29 -4.09 -10.65
C LEU A 41 16.53 -3.48 -9.97
N PHE A 42 16.37 -2.95 -8.76
CA PHE A 42 17.48 -2.44 -7.96
C PHE A 42 18.43 -3.56 -7.54
N MET A 43 17.90 -4.72 -7.13
CA MET A 43 18.69 -5.89 -6.77
C MET A 43 19.53 -6.43 -7.93
N HIS A 44 19.01 -6.37 -9.16
CA HIS A 44 19.78 -6.73 -10.35
C HIS A 44 20.93 -5.76 -10.66
N ASN A 45 20.88 -4.53 -10.15
CA ASN A 45 21.83 -3.46 -10.44
C ASN A 45 22.42 -2.84 -9.16
N LEU A 46 22.80 -3.69 -8.20
CA LEU A 46 23.33 -3.25 -6.91
C LEU A 46 24.60 -2.40 -7.05
N PRO A 47 24.63 -1.18 -6.50
CA PRO A 47 25.85 -0.38 -6.46
C PRO A 47 26.96 -1.09 -5.69
N ALA A 48 28.17 -1.12 -6.25
CA ALA A 48 29.32 -1.80 -5.64
C ALA A 48 29.70 -1.23 -4.26
N ASP A 49 29.39 0.04 -4.01
CA ASP A 49 29.64 0.73 -2.75
C ASP A 49 28.49 0.62 -1.74
N LEU A 50 27.35 0.00 -2.10
CA LEU A 50 26.12 0.00 -1.27
C LEU A 50 26.37 -0.47 0.17
N ARG A 51 27.18 -1.52 0.36
CA ARG A 51 27.50 -2.06 1.69
C ARG A 51 28.40 -1.15 2.53
N ARG A 52 29.07 -0.17 1.92
CA ARG A 52 29.85 0.86 2.60
C ARG A 52 29.01 2.06 2.99
N ARG A 53 27.78 2.17 2.45
CA ARG A 53 26.85 3.24 2.78
C ARG A 53 26.24 3.00 4.17
N PRO A 54 25.81 4.06 4.87
CA PRO A 54 25.07 3.94 6.12
C PRO A 54 23.87 3.01 5.98
N ALA A 55 23.47 2.34 7.07
CA ALA A 55 22.39 1.35 7.05
C ALA A 55 21.09 1.88 6.43
N TRP A 56 20.76 3.16 6.64
CA TRP A 56 19.57 3.82 6.09
C TRP A 56 19.60 4.02 4.57
N GLU A 57 20.77 3.92 3.93
CA GLU A 57 20.93 3.93 2.47
C GLU A 57 21.04 2.52 1.87
N GLN A 58 21.03 1.47 2.68
CA GLN A 58 21.04 0.08 2.23
C GLN A 58 19.61 -0.35 1.87
N ILE A 59 19.12 0.24 0.78
CA ILE A 59 17.74 0.12 0.28
C ILE A 59 17.33 -1.34 0.15
N ASP A 60 18.19 -2.19 -0.37
CA ASP A 60 17.90 -3.60 -0.55
C ASP A 60 17.55 -4.31 0.76
N ILE A 61 18.28 -4.00 1.84
CA ILE A 61 18.02 -4.60 3.16
C ILE A 61 16.73 -4.00 3.73
N ILE A 62 16.58 -2.69 3.68
CA ILE A 62 15.45 -1.99 4.30
C ILE A 62 14.14 -2.33 3.60
N TRP A 63 14.11 -2.25 2.28
CA TRP A 63 12.90 -2.50 1.52
C TRP A 63 12.50 -3.97 1.59
N GLN A 64 13.43 -4.93 1.49
CA GLN A 64 13.08 -6.35 1.60
C GLN A 64 12.64 -6.76 3.01
N ASN A 65 13.23 -6.21 4.07
CA ASN A 65 12.98 -6.68 5.44
C ASN A 65 11.98 -5.82 6.24
N ARG A 66 11.69 -4.60 5.80
CA ARG A 66 10.81 -3.67 6.54
C ARG A 66 9.70 -3.10 5.67
N VAL A 67 10.00 -2.48 4.53
CA VAL A 67 8.98 -1.79 3.73
C VAL A 67 8.04 -2.78 3.04
N LEU A 68 8.59 -3.69 2.21
CA LEU A 68 7.79 -4.68 1.46
C LEU A 68 6.96 -5.58 2.38
N PRO A 69 7.49 -6.14 3.50
CA PRO A 69 6.69 -6.95 4.39
C PRO A 69 5.49 -6.20 5.00
N ASN A 70 5.67 -4.91 5.35
CA ASN A 70 4.59 -4.11 5.92
C ASN A 70 3.47 -3.86 4.90
N ILE A 71 3.83 -3.37 3.71
CA ILE A 71 2.84 -3.08 2.66
C ILE A 71 2.15 -4.38 2.18
N ARG A 72 2.86 -5.51 2.12
CA ARG A 72 2.25 -6.83 1.85
C ARG A 72 1.24 -7.23 2.93
N GLY A 73 1.55 -6.98 4.20
CA GLY A 73 0.63 -7.21 5.30
C GLY A 73 -0.65 -6.38 5.16
N THR A 74 -0.51 -5.10 4.82
CA THR A 74 -1.67 -4.24 4.52
C THR A 74 -2.46 -4.75 3.32
N LEU A 75 -1.79 -5.14 2.22
CA LEU A 75 -2.44 -5.69 1.04
C LEU A 75 -3.27 -6.94 1.36
N SER A 76 -2.74 -7.86 2.16
CA SER A 76 -3.48 -9.05 2.63
C SER A 76 -4.74 -8.62 3.38
N GLY A 77 -4.61 -7.69 4.33
CA GLY A 77 -5.77 -7.20 5.08
C GLY A 77 -6.82 -6.54 4.18
N LEU A 78 -6.42 -5.80 3.14
CA LEU A 78 -7.35 -5.22 2.16
C LEU A 78 -8.07 -6.29 1.32
N ALA A 79 -7.35 -7.34 0.92
CA ALA A 79 -7.94 -8.47 0.21
C ALA A 79 -8.97 -9.20 1.09
N ASP A 80 -8.65 -9.47 2.35
CA ASP A 80 -9.56 -10.08 3.32
C ASP A 80 -10.83 -9.24 3.49
N SER A 81 -10.65 -7.93 3.67
CA SER A 81 -11.77 -6.98 3.79
C SER A 81 -12.70 -6.98 2.58
N TYR A 82 -12.12 -7.10 1.38
CA TYR A 82 -12.89 -7.14 0.15
C TYR A 82 -13.74 -8.43 0.08
N ILE A 83 -13.15 -9.58 0.44
CA ILE A 83 -13.85 -10.86 0.51
C ILE A 83 -14.95 -10.82 1.57
N GLU A 84 -14.64 -10.38 2.79
CA GLU A 84 -15.61 -10.19 3.88
C GLU A 84 -16.78 -9.31 3.42
N ARG A 85 -16.47 -8.23 2.70
CA ARG A 85 -17.51 -7.34 2.19
C ARG A 85 -18.40 -8.00 1.15
N GLN A 86 -17.88 -8.87 0.28
CA GLN A 86 -18.69 -9.65 -0.67
C GLN A 86 -19.71 -10.56 0.06
N HIS A 87 -19.41 -10.96 1.29
CA HIS A 87 -20.28 -11.78 2.14
C HIS A 87 -21.16 -10.96 3.11
N ASN A 88 -21.14 -9.62 3.02
CA ASN A 88 -21.79 -8.71 3.99
C ASN A 88 -21.33 -8.94 5.44
N ASP A 89 -20.09 -9.39 5.65
CA ASP A 89 -19.52 -9.57 6.98
C ASP A 89 -19.13 -8.20 7.58
N PRO A 90 -19.61 -7.86 8.79
CA PRO A 90 -19.23 -6.62 9.49
C PRO A 90 -17.73 -6.48 9.79
N ASN A 91 -16.96 -7.58 9.81
CA ASN A 91 -15.50 -7.53 10.00
C ASN A 91 -14.79 -6.68 8.94
N ALA A 92 -15.39 -6.57 7.74
CA ALA A 92 -14.90 -5.72 6.65
C ALA A 92 -14.75 -4.24 7.06
N TYR A 93 -15.44 -3.77 8.10
CA TYR A 93 -15.39 -2.38 8.53
C TYR A 93 -14.25 -2.07 9.51
N ILE A 94 -13.54 -3.08 10.01
CA ILE A 94 -12.47 -2.92 11.02
C ILE A 94 -11.11 -2.63 10.33
N THR A 95 -11.12 -2.47 9.00
CA THR A 95 -9.91 -2.45 8.17
C THR A 95 -9.67 -1.09 7.53
N GLY A 96 -8.49 -0.51 7.75
CA GLY A 96 -8.31 0.95 7.55
C GLY A 96 -6.93 1.48 7.93
N GLY A 97 -6.47 1.11 9.13
CA GLY A 97 -5.27 1.68 9.73
C GLY A 97 -3.95 1.31 9.04
N GLY A 98 -3.91 0.19 8.31
CA GLY A 98 -2.69 -0.32 7.66
C GLY A 98 -2.08 0.69 6.68
N VAL A 99 -2.87 1.16 5.70
CA VAL A 99 -2.41 2.10 4.66
C VAL A 99 -1.83 3.38 5.26
N ARG A 100 -2.48 3.94 6.30
CA ARG A 100 -1.97 5.12 7.01
C ARG A 100 -0.66 4.83 7.76
N SER A 101 -0.52 3.63 8.31
CA SER A 101 0.68 3.22 9.04
C SER A 101 1.86 3.00 8.08
N ASP A 102 1.60 2.47 6.89
CA ASP A 102 2.61 2.26 5.85
C ASP A 102 3.21 3.56 5.34
N ASN A 103 2.41 4.63 5.24
CA ASN A 103 2.87 5.96 4.84
C ASN A 103 4.11 6.41 5.64
N LYS A 104 4.17 6.09 6.94
CA LYS A 104 5.36 6.39 7.75
C LYS A 104 6.60 5.64 7.26
N GLY A 105 6.49 4.34 7.00
CA GLY A 105 7.60 3.54 6.49
C GLY A 105 8.07 4.01 5.12
N LEU A 106 7.14 4.40 4.26
CA LEU A 106 7.42 4.91 2.92
C LEU A 106 8.08 6.30 2.95
N THR A 107 7.71 7.14 3.92
CA THR A 107 8.30 8.47 4.13
C THR A 107 9.65 8.42 4.84
N ASP A 108 9.96 7.37 5.60
CA ASP A 108 11.26 7.23 6.27
C ASP A 108 12.35 6.64 5.32
N TYR A 109 11.94 6.00 4.21
CA TYR A 109 12.83 5.26 3.29
C TYR A 109 12.57 5.61 1.80
N TRP A 110 12.94 6.83 1.43
CA TRP A 110 12.47 7.51 0.22
C TRP A 110 12.88 6.83 -1.10
N PRO A 111 11.93 6.58 -2.03
CA PRO A 111 12.22 5.97 -3.33
C PRO A 111 13.08 6.84 -4.26
N GLU A 112 13.13 8.16 -4.04
CA GLU A 112 13.75 9.17 -4.92
C GLU A 112 15.25 8.96 -5.12
N ARG A 113 15.89 8.21 -4.23
CA ARG A 113 17.33 7.96 -4.29
C ARG A 113 17.72 6.77 -5.15
N TRP A 114 16.77 5.94 -5.57
CA TRP A 114 17.08 4.65 -6.19
C TRP A 114 16.12 4.22 -7.29
N MET A 115 14.89 4.72 -7.31
CA MET A 115 13.96 4.54 -8.44
C MET A 115 14.30 5.51 -9.59
N SER A 116 14.00 5.11 -10.82
CA SER A 116 14.08 6.01 -11.98
C SER A 116 12.98 7.09 -11.92
N PRO A 117 13.14 8.22 -12.63
CA PRO A 117 12.11 9.28 -12.64
C PRO A 117 10.73 8.79 -13.09
N SER A 118 10.66 7.89 -14.08
CA SER A 118 9.38 7.31 -14.52
C SER A 118 8.76 6.40 -13.47
N ALA A 119 9.59 5.63 -12.76
CA ALA A 119 9.11 4.78 -11.67
C ALA A 119 8.63 5.62 -10.47
N LEU A 120 9.26 6.76 -10.18
CA LEU A 120 8.81 7.69 -9.14
C LEU A 120 7.48 8.36 -9.48
N GLN A 121 7.27 8.70 -10.75
CA GLN A 121 5.98 9.23 -11.19
C GLN A 121 4.88 8.19 -10.97
N GLN A 122 5.09 6.96 -11.44
CA GLN A 122 4.12 5.87 -11.24
C GLN A 122 3.90 5.55 -9.76
N TYR A 123 4.95 5.57 -8.94
CA TYR A 123 4.84 5.43 -7.49
C TYR A 123 3.92 6.50 -6.89
N SER A 124 4.07 7.75 -7.31
CA SER A 124 3.27 8.89 -6.83
C SER A 124 1.83 8.87 -7.35
N ASP A 125 1.60 8.31 -8.54
CA ASP A 125 0.24 8.18 -9.11
C ASP A 125 -0.56 7.06 -8.42
N LEU A 126 0.13 6.09 -7.81
CA LEU A 126 -0.47 4.91 -7.16
C LEU A 126 -0.70 5.09 -5.64
N PHE A 127 -0.02 6.05 -5.00
CA PHE A 127 -0.02 6.24 -3.55
C PHE A 127 -0.71 7.55 -3.11
#